data_AF-A0A1Q3MHQ6-F1
#
_entry.id   AF-A0A1Q3MHQ6-F1
#
_cell.length_a   1.000
_cell.length_b   1.000
_cell.length_c   1.000
_cell.angle_alpha   90.00
_cell.angle_beta   90.00
_cell.angle_gamma   90.00
#
_symmetry.space_group_name_H-M   'P 1'
#
loop_
_entity.id
_entity.type
_entity.pdbx_description
1 polymer ?
#
loop_
_entity_poly.entity_id
_entity_poly.type
_entity_poly.pdbx_seq_one_letter_code
_entity_poly.pdbx_strand_id
1 'polypeptide(L)'
;MSARTTPFRQRLFFWTIGLALAFGIGFVVLREIAFAGQRVVVQKAVRRAYSNYWCQTKSWPKDVATLLKDDPHLRLLLNETGLTLEQLSAEGNKVEFRLREDIVFTNTQELDSANITCKTGSP
;
A
#
# COMPACT_ATOMS: atom_id res chain seq x y z
N MET A 1 16.66 -49.04 35.64
CA MET A 1 17.30 -48.21 34.59
C MET A 1 16.85 -46.77 34.78
N SER A 2 17.67 -45.94 35.43
CA SER A 2 17.36 -44.52 35.65
C SER A 2 17.97 -43.70 34.52
N ALA A 3 17.13 -43.13 33.66
CA ALA A 3 17.58 -42.25 32.59
C ALA A 3 18.10 -40.93 33.20
N ARG A 4 19.42 -40.82 33.37
CA ARG A 4 20.08 -39.53 33.63
C ARG A 4 19.93 -38.69 32.35
N THR A 5 18.96 -37.80 32.34
CA THR A 5 18.81 -36.76 31.32
C THR A 5 20.01 -35.82 31.42
N THR A 6 20.95 -35.97 30.49
CA THR A 6 22.15 -35.13 30.41
C THR A 6 21.74 -33.67 30.17
N PRO A 7 22.05 -32.71 31.07
CA PRO A 7 21.57 -31.33 31.00
C PRO A 7 22.10 -30.54 29.80
N PHE A 8 23.10 -31.08 29.10
CA PHE A 8 23.72 -30.46 27.93
C PHE A 8 22.80 -30.42 26.70
N ARG A 9 21.99 -31.47 26.49
CA ARG A 9 21.04 -31.52 25.37
C ARG A 9 19.88 -30.54 25.54
N GLN A 10 19.44 -30.30 26.77
CA GLN A 10 18.33 -29.41 27.07
C GLN A 10 18.68 -27.95 26.77
N ARG A 11 19.92 -27.53 27.05
CA ARG A 11 20.42 -26.19 26.67
C ARG A 11 20.43 -25.99 25.15
N LEU A 12 20.81 -27.00 24.36
CA LEU A 12 20.80 -26.92 22.89
C LEU A 12 19.37 -26.74 22.31
N PHE A 13 18.35 -27.32 22.94
CA PHE A 13 16.95 -27.10 22.55
C PHE A 13 16.49 -25.64 22.76
N PHE A 14 16.87 -24.99 23.87
CA PHE A 14 16.51 -23.58 24.08
C PHE A 14 17.21 -22.63 23.10
N TRP A 15 18.45 -22.93 22.71
CA TRP A 15 19.18 -22.15 21.69
C TRP A 15 18.56 -22.29 20.30
N THR A 16 18.12 -23.48 19.91
CA THR A 16 17.52 -23.72 18.58
C THR A 16 16.11 -23.13 18.45
N ILE A 17 15.28 -23.25 19.49
CA ILE A 17 13.94 -22.65 19.52
C ILE A 17 14.03 -21.11 19.57
N GLY A 18 14.95 -20.57 20.38
CA GLY A 18 15.17 -19.13 20.47
C GLY A 18 15.65 -18.51 19.15
N LEU A 19 16.56 -19.19 18.43
CA LEU A 19 16.96 -18.76 17.09
C LEU A 19 15.78 -18.77 16.13
N ALA A 20 15.02 -19.87 16.06
CA ALA A 20 13.88 -20.00 15.16
C ALA A 20 12.80 -18.93 15.41
N LEU A 21 12.52 -18.60 16.68
CA LEU A 21 11.57 -17.55 17.05
C LEU A 21 12.04 -16.17 16.58
N ALA A 22 13.34 -15.86 16.73
CA ALA A 22 13.92 -14.60 16.29
C ALA A 22 13.89 -14.44 14.76
N PHE A 23 14.15 -15.50 14.00
CA PHE A 23 14.03 -15.51 12.54
C PHE A 23 12.59 -15.32 12.08
N GLY A 24 11.61 -15.94 12.75
CA GLY A 24 10.18 -15.79 12.44
C GLY A 24 9.68 -14.36 12.64
N ILE A 25 10.02 -13.72 13.76
CA ILE A 25 9.62 -12.34 14.06
C ILE A 25 10.34 -11.35 13.13
N GLY A 26 11.64 -11.56 12.88
CA GLY A 26 12.40 -10.71 11.96
C GLY A 26 11.84 -10.71 10.53
N PHE A 27 11.32 -11.84 10.05
CA PHE A 27 10.70 -11.93 8.72
C PHE A 27 9.36 -11.18 8.63
N VAL A 28 8.54 -11.21 9.69
CA VAL A 28 7.27 -10.46 9.74
C VAL A 28 7.54 -8.95 9.76
N VAL A 29 8.51 -8.50 10.55
CA VAL A 29 8.88 -7.08 10.65
C VAL A 29 9.46 -6.56 9.33
N LEU A 30 10.32 -7.33 8.66
CA LEU A 30 10.87 -6.95 7.34
C LEU A 30 9.78 -6.85 6.27
N ARG A 31 8.77 -7.74 6.32
CA ARG A 31 7.61 -7.64 5.42
C ARG A 31 6.83 -6.36 5.68
N GLU A 32 6.44 -6.06 6.91
CA GLU A 32 5.62 -4.87 7.19
C GLU A 32 6.31 -3.55 6.75
N ILE A 33 7.63 -3.43 6.92
CA ILE A 33 8.38 -2.23 6.48
C ILE A 33 8.40 -2.12 4.96
N ALA A 34 8.59 -3.22 4.24
CA ALA A 34 8.54 -3.23 2.78
C ALA A 34 7.14 -2.87 2.25
N PHE A 35 6.09 -3.37 2.90
CA PHE A 35 4.70 -3.06 2.56
C PHE A 35 4.32 -1.60 2.86
N ALA A 36 4.83 -1.02 3.96
CA ALA A 36 4.63 0.40 4.26
C ALA A 36 5.20 1.31 3.15
N GLY A 37 6.39 0.98 2.62
CA GLY A 37 6.99 1.72 1.50
C GLY A 37 6.15 1.67 0.22
N GLN A 38 5.60 0.51 -0.13
CA GLN A 38 4.77 0.34 -1.32
C GLN A 38 3.47 1.17 -1.25
N ARG A 39 2.81 1.21 -0.09
CA ARG A 39 1.58 2.00 0.11
C ARG A 39 1.79 3.48 -0.20
N VAL A 40 2.90 4.06 0.26
CA VAL A 40 3.23 5.48 0.03
C VAL A 40 3.45 5.75 -1.46
N VAL A 41 4.12 4.82 -2.17
CA VAL A 41 4.36 4.94 -3.61
C VAL A 41 3.03 4.91 -4.38
N VAL A 42 2.14 3.96 -4.07
CA VAL A 42 0.84 3.85 -4.73
C VAL A 42 -0.05 5.05 -4.43
N GLN A 43 -0.12 5.51 -3.17
CA GLN A 43 -0.86 6.73 -2.82
C GLN A 43 -0.40 7.94 -3.62
N LYS A 44 0.92 8.11 -3.78
CA LYS A 44 1.51 9.19 -4.57
C LYS A 44 1.16 9.05 -6.06
N ALA A 45 1.16 7.83 -6.59
CA ALA A 45 0.77 7.55 -7.97
C ALA A 45 -0.72 7.85 -8.21
N VAL A 46 -1.61 7.42 -7.30
CA VAL A 46 -3.06 7.70 -7.35
C VAL A 46 -3.31 9.20 -7.34
N ARG A 47 -2.72 9.93 -6.37
CA ARG A 47 -2.81 11.39 -6.30
C ARG A 47 -2.34 12.03 -7.61
N ARG A 48 -1.24 11.57 -8.18
CA ARG A 48 -0.72 12.08 -9.45
C ARG A 48 -1.68 11.84 -10.60
N ALA A 49 -2.27 10.65 -10.71
CA ALA A 49 -3.23 10.30 -11.75
C ALA A 49 -4.47 11.19 -11.67
N TYR A 50 -5.07 11.32 -10.48
CA TYR A 50 -6.22 12.20 -10.24
C TYR A 50 -5.90 13.67 -10.58
N SER A 51 -4.75 14.18 -10.14
CA SER A 51 -4.32 15.53 -10.49
C SER A 51 -4.14 15.71 -12.00
N ASN A 52 -3.54 14.73 -12.69
CA ASN A 52 -3.34 14.79 -14.14
C ASN A 52 -4.69 14.80 -14.88
N TYR A 53 -5.59 13.90 -14.51
CA TYR A 53 -6.94 13.84 -15.07
C TYR A 53 -7.71 15.15 -14.86
N TRP A 54 -7.67 15.72 -13.65
CA TRP A 54 -8.29 17.01 -13.37
C TRP A 54 -7.66 18.14 -14.20
N CYS A 55 -6.33 18.16 -14.33
CA CYS A 55 -5.65 19.17 -15.14
C CYS A 55 -6.05 19.11 -16.61
N GLN A 56 -6.28 17.91 -17.15
CA GLN A 56 -6.70 17.70 -18.55
C GLN A 56 -8.18 18.00 -18.77
N THR A 57 -9.07 17.47 -17.94
CA THR A 57 -10.53 17.51 -18.17
C THR A 57 -11.25 18.60 -17.40
N LYS A 58 -10.59 19.23 -16.42
CA LYS A 58 -11.19 20.16 -15.44
C LYS A 58 -12.38 19.56 -14.70
N SER A 59 -12.41 18.22 -14.58
CA SER A 59 -13.44 17.45 -13.90
C SER A 59 -12.82 16.25 -13.19
N TRP A 60 -13.47 15.74 -12.14
CA TRP A 60 -13.04 14.50 -11.49
C TRP A 60 -13.51 13.30 -12.32
N PRO A 61 -12.75 12.20 -12.35
CA PRO A 61 -13.18 11.00 -13.05
C PRO A 61 -14.46 10.48 -12.38
N LYS A 62 -15.42 10.04 -13.20
CA LYS A 62 -16.71 9.52 -12.71
C LYS A 62 -16.56 8.26 -11.88
N ASP A 63 -15.52 7.49 -12.17
CA ASP A 63 -15.22 6.21 -11.56
C ASP A 63 -13.72 5.89 -11.70
N VAL A 64 -13.25 4.96 -10.87
CA VAL A 64 -11.85 4.50 -10.88
C VAL A 64 -11.46 3.86 -12.21
N ALA A 65 -12.36 3.18 -12.91
CA ALA A 65 -12.01 2.51 -14.16
C ALA A 65 -11.70 3.53 -15.27
N THR A 66 -12.38 4.67 -15.29
CA THR A 66 -12.02 5.81 -16.14
C THR A 66 -10.60 6.28 -15.85
N LEU A 67 -10.24 6.47 -14.57
CA LEU A 67 -8.88 6.87 -14.19
C LEU A 67 -7.81 5.84 -14.57
N LEU A 68 -8.08 4.56 -14.35
CA LEU A 68 -7.15 3.46 -14.67
C LEU A 68 -6.99 3.21 -16.17
N LYS A 69 -7.97 3.64 -16.98
CA LYS A 69 -7.88 3.61 -18.43
C LYS A 69 -6.90 4.66 -18.94
N ASP A 70 -6.92 5.84 -18.34
CA ASP A 70 -6.06 6.97 -18.73
C ASP A 70 -4.64 6.86 -18.14
N ASP A 71 -4.47 6.16 -17.02
CA ASP A 71 -3.16 5.89 -16.41
C ASP A 71 -2.89 4.36 -16.28
N PRO A 72 -2.38 3.72 -17.34
CA PRO A 72 -2.09 2.28 -17.32
C PRO A 72 -0.94 1.93 -16.35
N HIS A 73 -0.09 2.90 -15.99
CA HIS A 73 0.98 2.69 -15.03
C HIS A 73 0.43 2.53 -13.61
N LEU A 74 -0.56 3.35 -13.24
CA LEU A 74 -1.26 3.19 -11.96
C LEU A 74 -1.92 1.81 -11.86
N ARG A 75 -2.56 1.33 -12.95
CA ARG A 75 -3.15 0.00 -13.00
C ARG A 75 -2.12 -1.12 -12.76
N LEU A 76 -0.94 -1.00 -13.38
CA LEU A 76 0.14 -1.96 -13.20
C LEU A 76 0.64 -1.96 -11.75
N LEU A 77 0.85 -0.78 -11.16
CA LEU A 77 1.26 -0.63 -9.76
C LEU A 77 0.27 -1.24 -8.77
N LEU A 78 -1.03 -1.02 -8.96
CA LEU A 78 -2.08 -1.63 -8.12
C LEU A 78 -2.04 -3.16 -8.21
N ASN A 79 -1.86 -3.70 -9.42
CA ASN A 79 -1.77 -5.14 -9.63
C ASN A 79 -0.49 -5.76 -9.01
N GLU A 80 0.65 -5.08 -9.13
CA GLU A 80 1.93 -5.55 -8.54
C GLU A 80 1.94 -5.50 -7.01
N THR A 81 1.25 -4.51 -6.43
CA THR A 81 1.19 -4.34 -4.96
C THR A 81 0.02 -5.08 -4.32
N GLY A 82 -0.92 -5.61 -5.11
CA GLY A 82 -2.15 -6.20 -4.59
C GLY A 82 -3.09 -5.19 -3.93
N LEU A 83 -2.86 -3.90 -4.14
CA LEU A 83 -3.71 -2.83 -3.62
C LEU A 83 -4.87 -2.59 -4.58
N THR A 84 -6.06 -2.40 -4.01
CA THR A 84 -7.27 -2.03 -4.75
C THR A 84 -7.62 -0.58 -4.48
N LEU A 85 -7.94 0.16 -5.54
CA LEU A 85 -8.37 1.56 -5.45
C LEU A 85 -9.89 1.63 -5.54
N GLU A 86 -10.50 2.26 -4.54
CA GLU A 86 -11.94 2.49 -4.43
C GLU A 86 -12.18 4.01 -4.37
N GLN A 87 -13.07 4.53 -5.20
CA GLN A 87 -13.52 5.93 -5.12
C GLN A 87 -14.78 5.96 -4.26
N LEU A 88 -14.74 6.73 -3.17
CA LEU A 88 -15.85 6.81 -2.21
C LEU A 88 -16.83 7.91 -2.57
N SER A 89 -16.32 9.07 -3.01
CA SER A 89 -17.12 10.21 -3.42
C SER A 89 -16.35 11.06 -4.42
N ALA A 90 -17.04 11.65 -5.38
CA ALA A 90 -16.52 12.73 -6.21
C ALA A 90 -17.61 13.80 -6.29
N GLU A 91 -17.53 14.78 -5.39
CA GLU A 91 -18.56 15.80 -5.25
C GLU A 91 -17.94 17.20 -5.38
N GLY A 92 -18.42 17.94 -6.39
CA GLY A 92 -17.94 19.28 -6.71
C GLY A 92 -16.42 19.32 -6.95
N ASN A 93 -15.71 19.97 -6.04
CA ASN A 93 -14.25 20.18 -6.10
C ASN A 93 -13.44 19.12 -5.35
N LYS A 94 -14.08 18.11 -4.76
CA LYS A 94 -13.40 17.12 -3.94
C LYS A 94 -13.59 15.71 -4.47
N VAL A 95 -12.53 14.91 -4.43
CA VAL A 95 -12.59 13.46 -4.63
C VAL A 95 -12.05 12.75 -3.40
N GLU A 96 -12.83 11.82 -2.88
CA GLU A 96 -12.42 10.91 -1.84
C GLU A 96 -12.15 9.54 -2.44
N PHE A 97 -10.96 9.02 -2.17
CA PHE A 97 -10.59 7.67 -2.54
C PHE A 97 -9.98 6.92 -1.37
N ARG A 98 -10.07 5.60 -1.45
CA ARG A 98 -9.59 4.65 -0.46
C ARG A 98 -8.76 3.60 -1.17
N LEU A 99 -7.58 3.30 -0.60
CA LEU A 99 -6.81 2.14 -0.99
C LEU A 99 -7.13 1.01 -0.03
N ARG A 100 -7.65 -0.10 -0.55
CA ARG A 100 -7.90 -1.33 0.20
C ARG A 100 -6.79 -2.33 -0.09
N GLU A 101 -6.23 -2.87 0.97
CA GLU A 101 -5.41 -4.08 0.95
C GLU A 101 -6.26 -5.18 1.60
N ASP A 102 -6.23 -6.40 1.05
CA ASP A 102 -7.18 -7.50 1.33
C ASP A 102 -7.41 -7.84 2.82
N ILE A 103 -6.65 -7.30 3.78
CA ILE A 103 -6.78 -7.63 5.21
C ILE A 103 -6.69 -6.43 6.18
N VAL A 104 -6.22 -5.23 5.81
CA VAL A 104 -6.11 -4.10 6.77
C VAL A 104 -6.48 -2.75 6.14
N PHE A 105 -7.62 -2.21 6.60
CA PHE A 105 -8.10 -0.86 6.32
C PHE A 105 -7.08 0.18 6.76
N THR A 106 -6.52 0.95 5.83
CA THR A 106 -5.77 2.15 6.20
C THR A 106 -5.81 3.18 5.08
N ASN A 107 -6.40 4.34 5.40
CA ASN A 107 -6.22 5.62 4.72
C ASN A 107 -7.24 5.97 3.61
N THR A 108 -8.30 6.68 4.03
CA THR A 108 -9.15 7.50 3.15
C THR A 108 -8.43 8.82 2.88
N GLN A 109 -8.25 9.19 1.61
CA GLN A 109 -7.65 10.47 1.22
C GLN A 109 -8.65 11.32 0.46
N GLU A 110 -8.74 12.59 0.86
CA GLU A 110 -9.49 13.64 0.16
C GLU A 110 -8.50 14.44 -0.72
N LEU A 111 -8.84 14.63 -1.99
CA LEU A 111 -8.15 15.50 -2.91
C LEU A 111 -9.05 16.69 -3.24
N ASP A 112 -8.64 17.89 -2.81
CA ASP A 112 -9.32 19.16 -3.12
C ASP A 112 -8.70 19.80 -4.37
N SER A 113 -9.55 20.18 -5.33
CA SER A 113 -9.14 20.78 -6.60
C SER A 113 -8.47 22.15 -6.45
N ALA A 114 -8.72 22.88 -5.36
CA ALA A 114 -8.05 24.14 -5.04
C ALA A 114 -6.57 23.96 -4.69
N ASN A 115 -6.16 22.75 -4.28
CA ASN A 115 -4.78 22.43 -3.92
C ASN A 115 -4.00 21.72 -5.06
N ILE A 116 -4.62 21.54 -6.23
CA ILE A 116 -3.97 20.91 -7.39
C ILE A 116 -3.23 21.98 -8.19
N THR A 117 -1.89 21.93 -8.13
CA THR A 117 -1.04 22.77 -8.98
C THR A 117 -0.77 22.06 -10.30
N CYS A 118 -1.41 22.50 -11.38
CA CYS A 118 -1.11 22.01 -12.72
C CYS A 118 0.20 22.60 -13.21
N LYS A 119 1.24 21.78 -13.39
CA LYS A 119 2.45 22.23 -14.08
C LYS A 119 2.13 22.34 -15.58
N THR A 120 2.02 23.56 -16.06
CA THR A 120 1.97 23.92 -17.48
C THR A 120 3.32 23.59 -18.09
N GLY A 121 3.44 22.40 -18.69
CA GLY A 121 4.72 21.91 -19.21
C GLY A 121 4.68 20.64 -20.05
N SER A 122 3.52 19.95 -20.14
CA SER A 122 3.22 18.91 -21.13
C SER A 122 4.15 17.68 -21.11
N PRO A 123 3.89 16.64 -21.92
CA PRO A 123 2.63 16.06 -22.37
C PRO A 123 2.27 14.78 -21.57
#